data_AF-A0A6I3HTC3-F1
#
_entry.id   AF-A0A6I3HTC3-F1
#
_cell.length_a   1.000
_cell.length_b   1.000
_cell.length_c   1.000
_cell.angle_alpha   90.00
_cell.angle_beta   90.00
_cell.angle_gamma   90.00
#
_symmetry.space_group_name_H-M   'P 1'
#
loop_
_entity.id
_entity.type
_entity.pdbx_description
1 polymer ?
#
loop_
_entity_poly.entity_id
_entity_poly.type
_entity_poly.pdbx_seq_one_letter_code
_entity_poly.pdbx_strand_id
1 'polypeptide(L)'
;MTSVGATELTTVADNLAVFHHGQHVVRHENLQPDTAYTEHGIDFRTLPRPDGKLLSVIATVNDVHFGETECGRIDDNPLGPILSALPGEQPYPITMNAGAIAEIKELNPNAVLVKGDLTEAGTDEQFAEFREHYEGAFADKLFVARGNHDAYRGQNEFTGDQWIQLPGIAIALIDTTIPLETTGRIDPPQFEWLNDQLSASTTPVIIMGHHQQWIEGKRSDNYFGLHPDSSDALDALAVRHACVIAYTAGHTHRHRVRRMPRSGIPSIEIGCVKDFPGTWAEYRVYEGAVMQVVHRISSPDALSWSERCRHLYEDFGTDYESYALGTLEDRCLILPLR
;
A
#
# COMPACT_ATOMS: atom_id res chain seq x y z
N MET A 1 -15.24 22.19 -22.16
CA MET A 1 -15.94 20.95 -21.79
C MET A 1 -14.86 19.93 -21.53
N THR A 2 -14.44 19.80 -20.27
CA THR A 2 -13.59 18.70 -19.82
C THR A 2 -14.33 17.41 -20.16
N SER A 3 -13.67 16.45 -20.84
CA SER A 3 -14.28 15.15 -21.05
C SER A 3 -14.64 14.60 -19.67
N VAL A 4 -15.90 14.27 -19.44
CA VAL A 4 -16.30 13.47 -18.29
C VAL A 4 -15.49 12.18 -18.41
N GLY A 5 -14.56 11.95 -17.48
CA GLY A 5 -13.75 10.73 -17.46
C GLY A 5 -14.66 9.50 -17.49
N ALA A 6 -14.15 8.39 -18.04
CA ALA A 6 -14.87 7.12 -17.96
C ALA A 6 -15.15 6.79 -16.47
N THR A 7 -16.29 6.16 -16.21
CA THR A 7 -16.56 5.60 -14.89
C THR A 7 -15.51 4.53 -14.58
N GLU A 8 -14.95 4.57 -13.38
CA GLU A 8 -13.99 3.58 -12.90
C GLU A 8 -14.58 2.81 -11.73
N LEU A 9 -14.53 1.48 -11.78
CA LEU A 9 -14.77 0.62 -10.62
C LEU A 9 -13.45 0.47 -9.85
N THR A 10 -13.31 1.21 -8.75
CA THR A 10 -12.06 1.30 -8.01
C THR A 10 -11.95 0.28 -6.88
N THR A 11 -13.08 -0.06 -6.25
CA THR A 11 -13.11 -0.95 -5.07
C THR A 11 -14.27 -1.93 -5.16
N VAL A 12 -14.01 -3.21 -4.88
CA VAL A 12 -15.04 -4.24 -4.69
C VAL A 12 -14.71 -5.09 -3.48
N ALA A 13 -15.63 -5.17 -2.52
CA ALA A 13 -15.57 -6.09 -1.38
C ALA A 13 -16.68 -7.15 -1.49
N ASP A 14 -16.97 -7.86 -0.40
CA ASP A 14 -18.09 -8.80 -0.33
C ASP A 14 -19.46 -8.11 -0.33
N ASN A 15 -19.54 -6.87 0.12
CA ASN A 15 -20.80 -6.14 0.30
C ASN A 15 -20.75 -4.69 -0.22
N LEU A 16 -19.69 -4.33 -0.92
CA LEU A 16 -19.40 -2.95 -1.34
C LEU A 16 -18.88 -2.94 -2.77
N ALA A 17 -19.33 -1.97 -3.57
CA ALA A 17 -18.66 -1.54 -4.78
C ALA A 17 -18.58 -0.01 -4.80
N VAL A 18 -17.41 0.53 -5.18
CA VAL A 18 -17.18 1.98 -5.26
C VAL A 18 -16.79 2.36 -6.68
N PHE A 19 -17.51 3.33 -7.21
CA PHE A 19 -17.28 3.89 -8.53
C PHE A 19 -16.82 5.34 -8.42
N HIS A 20 -15.88 5.73 -9.26
CA HIS A 20 -15.42 7.11 -9.39
C HIS A 20 -15.71 7.61 -10.81
N HIS A 21 -16.31 8.79 -10.89
CA HIS A 21 -16.56 9.54 -12.12
C HIS A 21 -15.76 10.84 -12.04
N GLY A 22 -14.45 10.75 -12.30
CA GLY A 22 -13.50 11.79 -11.91
C GLY A 22 -13.59 12.03 -10.40
N GLN A 23 -13.97 13.25 -10.00
CA GLN A 23 -14.07 13.67 -8.59
C GLN A 23 -15.37 13.27 -7.89
N HIS A 24 -16.31 12.61 -8.58
CA HIS A 24 -17.56 12.16 -7.98
C HIS A 24 -17.50 10.68 -7.60
N VAL A 25 -17.85 10.36 -6.36
CA VAL A 25 -17.87 8.99 -5.85
C VAL A 25 -19.31 8.47 -5.73
N VAL A 26 -19.54 7.23 -6.14
CA VAL A 26 -20.79 6.50 -5.94
C VAL A 26 -20.47 5.20 -5.20
N ARG A 27 -21.15 4.95 -4.08
CA ARG A 27 -20.98 3.75 -3.25
C ARG A 27 -22.25 2.92 -3.31
N HIS A 28 -22.10 1.65 -3.68
CA HIS A 28 -23.15 0.63 -3.58
C HIS A 28 -22.83 -0.26 -2.40
N GLU A 29 -23.64 -0.14 -1.34
CA GLU A 29 -23.47 -0.87 -0.09
C GLU A 29 -24.53 -1.98 0.04
N ASN A 30 -24.32 -2.88 1.00
CA ASN A 30 -25.22 -4.00 1.30
C ASN A 30 -25.43 -4.95 0.10
N LEU A 31 -24.45 -5.02 -0.80
CA LEU A 31 -24.44 -5.99 -1.89
C LEU A 31 -24.35 -7.42 -1.31
N GLN A 32 -24.86 -8.39 -2.07
CA GLN A 32 -24.74 -9.80 -1.73
C GLN A 32 -23.33 -10.27 -2.07
N PRO A 33 -22.65 -11.02 -1.19
CA PRO A 33 -21.36 -11.64 -1.50
C PRO A 33 -21.45 -12.61 -2.70
N ASP A 34 -20.33 -12.78 -3.41
CA ASP A 34 -20.21 -13.67 -4.58
C ASP A 34 -21.35 -13.55 -5.59
N THR A 35 -21.76 -12.31 -5.89
CA THR A 35 -22.90 -12.03 -6.76
C THR A 35 -22.46 -11.10 -7.89
N ALA A 36 -22.91 -11.41 -9.11
CA ALA A 36 -22.66 -10.58 -10.28
C ALA A 36 -23.63 -9.41 -10.35
N TYR A 37 -23.11 -8.23 -10.70
CA TYR A 37 -23.82 -6.97 -10.84
C TYR A 37 -23.38 -6.27 -12.13
N THR A 38 -24.26 -5.40 -12.64
CA THR A 38 -23.95 -4.47 -13.72
C THR A 38 -24.41 -3.09 -13.29
N GLU A 39 -23.47 -2.20 -12.99
CA GLU A 39 -23.75 -0.83 -12.55
C GLU A 39 -22.89 0.13 -13.37
N HIS A 40 -23.46 1.28 -13.74
CA HIS A 40 -22.78 2.31 -14.54
C HIS A 40 -22.12 1.80 -15.85
N GLY A 41 -22.63 0.68 -16.40
CA GLY A 41 -22.09 0.05 -17.62
C GLY A 41 -20.86 -0.84 -17.39
N ILE A 42 -20.54 -1.17 -16.14
CA ILE A 42 -19.43 -2.06 -15.75
C ILE A 42 -20.00 -3.31 -15.09
N ASP A 43 -19.64 -4.47 -15.63
CA ASP A 43 -19.92 -5.76 -15.01
C ASP A 43 -18.88 -6.07 -13.93
N PHE A 44 -19.33 -6.49 -12.77
CA PHE A 44 -18.45 -6.92 -11.69
C PHE A 44 -19.09 -8.01 -10.84
N ARG A 45 -18.27 -8.67 -10.02
CA ARG A 45 -18.72 -9.65 -9.03
C ARG A 45 -18.15 -9.27 -7.67
N THR A 46 -19.01 -9.16 -6.66
CA THR A 46 -18.57 -8.98 -5.28
C THR A 46 -17.70 -10.15 -4.84
N LEU A 47 -16.73 -9.89 -3.96
CA LEU A 47 -15.89 -10.96 -3.43
C LEU A 47 -16.75 -11.96 -2.62
N PRO A 48 -16.39 -13.26 -2.57
CA PRO A 48 -17.00 -14.15 -1.59
C PRO A 48 -16.62 -13.66 -0.19
N ARG A 49 -17.59 -13.65 0.72
CA ARG A 49 -17.30 -13.42 2.14
C ARG A 49 -16.59 -14.67 2.69
N PRO A 50 -15.37 -14.54 3.24
CA PRO A 50 -14.72 -15.66 3.88
C PRO A 50 -15.57 -16.29 4.98
N ASP A 51 -15.44 -17.60 5.15
CA ASP A 51 -16.16 -18.34 6.17
C ASP A 51 -15.74 -17.92 7.60
N GLY A 52 -16.69 -18.07 8.51
CA GLY A 52 -16.49 -17.83 9.94
C GLY A 52 -16.60 -16.37 10.35
N LYS A 53 -16.15 -16.07 11.57
CA LYS A 53 -16.27 -14.73 12.17
C LYS A 53 -15.19 -13.79 11.63
N LEU A 54 -15.54 -12.50 11.51
CA LEU A 54 -14.56 -11.42 11.39
C LEU A 54 -13.83 -11.27 12.74
N LEU A 55 -12.52 -11.41 12.73
CA LEU A 55 -11.66 -11.41 13.91
C LEU A 55 -10.92 -10.08 14.07
N SER A 56 -10.47 -9.49 12.96
CA SER A 56 -9.75 -8.21 12.97
C SER A 56 -9.92 -7.46 11.65
N VAL A 57 -9.76 -6.14 11.73
CA VAL A 57 -9.66 -5.23 10.58
C VAL A 57 -8.36 -4.46 10.72
N ILE A 58 -7.59 -4.40 9.64
CA ILE A 58 -6.30 -3.70 9.60
C ILE A 58 -6.36 -2.69 8.46
N ALA A 59 -5.86 -1.48 8.67
CA ALA A 59 -5.64 -0.52 7.60
C ALA A 59 -4.16 -0.34 7.31
N THR A 60 -3.78 -0.15 6.06
CA THR A 60 -2.41 0.16 5.68
C THR A 60 -2.34 1.31 4.70
N VAL A 61 -1.31 2.14 4.87
CA VAL A 61 -0.88 3.17 3.93
C VAL A 61 0.59 2.94 3.57
N ASN A 62 1.09 3.66 2.57
CA ASN A 62 2.49 3.72 2.15
C ASN A 62 2.70 4.97 1.30
N ASP A 63 3.96 5.40 1.19
CA ASP A 63 4.35 6.50 0.32
C ASP A 63 3.49 7.73 0.64
N VAL A 64 3.56 8.15 1.91
CA VAL A 64 2.81 9.29 2.47
C VAL A 64 3.56 10.61 2.30
N HIS A 65 4.89 10.57 2.11
CA HIS A 65 5.76 11.65 1.61
C HIS A 65 5.55 13.02 2.27
N PHE A 66 5.51 13.08 3.60
CA PHE A 66 5.44 14.38 4.28
C PHE A 66 6.63 15.29 3.88
N GLY A 67 6.30 16.54 3.55
CA GLY A 67 7.20 17.56 3.02
C GLY A 67 7.56 17.50 1.53
N GLU A 68 6.98 16.61 0.72
CA GLU A 68 7.13 16.68 -0.75
C GLU A 68 6.43 17.93 -1.31
N THR A 69 7.08 18.65 -2.22
CA THR A 69 6.56 19.89 -2.83
C THR A 69 6.35 19.79 -4.34
N GLU A 70 6.98 18.82 -4.98
CA GLU A 70 6.97 18.62 -6.43
C GLU A 70 6.70 17.13 -6.74
N CYS A 71 5.45 16.83 -7.09
CA CYS A 71 5.02 15.49 -7.44
C CYS A 71 5.35 15.18 -8.90
N GLY A 72 5.83 13.97 -9.17
CA GLY A 72 6.19 13.51 -10.52
C GLY A 72 7.62 13.84 -10.96
N ARG A 73 8.45 14.37 -10.07
CA ARG A 73 9.86 14.62 -10.34
C ARG A 73 10.65 13.30 -10.31
N ILE A 74 11.41 13.02 -11.36
CA ILE A 74 12.38 11.92 -11.41
C ILE A 74 13.77 12.54 -11.37
N ASP A 75 14.50 12.34 -10.27
CA ASP A 75 15.84 12.91 -10.05
C ASP A 75 15.88 14.42 -10.38
N ASP A 76 16.96 14.89 -11.01
CA ASP A 76 17.12 16.26 -11.49
C ASP A 76 16.47 16.51 -12.87
N ASN A 77 15.63 15.59 -13.36
CA ASN A 77 15.06 15.72 -14.69
C ASN A 77 14.02 16.86 -14.74
N PRO A 78 14.15 17.83 -15.65
CA PRO A 78 13.19 18.92 -15.77
C PRO A 78 11.92 18.53 -16.55
N LEU A 79 11.89 17.34 -17.19
CA LEU A 79 10.72 16.84 -17.90
C LEU A 79 9.61 16.45 -16.91
N GLY A 80 8.36 16.52 -17.34
CA GLY A 80 7.22 16.42 -16.46
C GLY A 80 6.12 15.46 -16.94
N PRO A 81 4.85 15.77 -16.65
CA PRO A 81 4.39 16.91 -15.86
C PRO A 81 4.88 16.82 -14.41
N ILE A 82 5.41 17.94 -13.89
CA ILE A 82 5.74 18.12 -12.48
C ILE A 82 4.66 19.00 -11.88
N LEU A 83 4.01 18.50 -10.83
CA LEU A 83 2.86 19.15 -10.21
C LEU A 83 3.21 19.61 -8.81
N SER A 84 2.63 20.73 -8.40
CA SER A 84 2.74 21.26 -7.04
C SER A 84 1.39 21.79 -6.56
N ALA A 85 1.25 21.97 -5.26
CA ALA A 85 0.10 22.67 -4.71
C ALA A 85 0.04 24.10 -5.29
N LEU A 86 -1.14 24.53 -5.74
CA LEU A 86 -1.33 25.87 -6.29
C LEU A 86 -1.23 26.93 -5.17
N PRO A 87 -0.95 28.19 -5.50
CA PRO A 87 -0.92 29.27 -4.50
C PRO A 87 -2.22 29.32 -3.68
N GLY A 88 -2.11 29.10 -2.38
CA GLY A 88 -3.24 29.07 -1.44
C GLY A 88 -3.84 27.69 -1.16
N GLU A 89 -3.43 26.65 -1.89
CA GLU A 89 -3.73 25.26 -1.53
C GLU A 89 -2.84 24.80 -0.36
N GLN A 90 -3.32 23.83 0.42
CA GLN A 90 -2.45 23.12 1.36
C GLN A 90 -1.42 22.27 0.59
N PRO A 91 -0.26 21.97 1.20
CA PRO A 91 0.64 20.95 0.69
C PRO A 91 -0.13 19.65 0.44
N TYR A 92 0.01 19.08 -0.75
CA TYR A 92 -0.77 17.92 -1.14
C TYR A 92 -0.49 16.66 -0.30
N PRO A 93 0.71 16.42 0.29
CA PRO A 93 0.86 15.31 1.23
C PRO A 93 -0.07 15.48 2.43
N ILE A 94 -0.24 16.69 2.94
CA ILE A 94 -1.18 16.97 4.04
C ILE A 94 -2.62 16.70 3.59
N THR A 95 -3.02 17.20 2.42
CA THR A 95 -4.38 17.01 1.88
C THR A 95 -4.72 15.52 1.69
N MET A 96 -3.82 14.76 1.06
CA MET A 96 -4.04 13.34 0.79
C MET A 96 -4.07 12.52 2.08
N ASN A 97 -3.11 12.73 2.98
CA ASN A 97 -3.06 12.02 4.25
C ASN A 97 -4.23 12.38 5.17
N ALA A 98 -4.71 13.62 5.18
CA ALA A 98 -5.91 14.00 5.93
C ALA A 98 -7.15 13.22 5.45
N GLY A 99 -7.29 13.03 4.13
CA GLY A 99 -8.34 12.19 3.55
C GLY A 99 -8.23 10.73 3.98
N ALA A 100 -7.04 10.12 3.83
CA ALA A 100 -6.80 8.74 4.26
C ALA A 100 -7.07 8.55 5.76
N ILE A 101 -6.56 9.46 6.60
CA ILE A 101 -6.73 9.41 8.05
C ILE A 101 -8.21 9.50 8.44
N ALA A 102 -8.98 10.37 7.80
CA ALA A 102 -10.40 10.52 8.09
C ALA A 102 -11.18 9.23 7.78
N GLU A 103 -10.94 8.63 6.61
CA GLU A 103 -11.60 7.37 6.20
C GLU A 103 -11.19 6.19 7.09
N ILE A 104 -9.89 6.08 7.42
CA ILE A 104 -9.40 5.02 8.32
C ILE A 104 -9.94 5.20 9.75
N LYS A 105 -10.09 6.44 10.24
CA LYS A 105 -10.75 6.71 11.52
C LYS A 105 -12.20 6.26 11.54
N GLU A 106 -12.93 6.49 10.44
CA GLU A 106 -14.30 6.02 10.29
C GLU A 106 -14.39 4.48 10.27
N LEU A 107 -13.44 3.82 9.60
CA LEU A 107 -13.32 2.34 9.62
C LEU A 107 -13.05 1.79 11.04
N ASN A 108 -12.34 2.54 11.88
CA ASN A 108 -11.94 2.16 13.23
C ASN A 108 -11.25 0.76 13.31
N PRO A 109 -10.13 0.56 12.61
CA PRO A 109 -9.44 -0.73 12.58
C PRO A 109 -8.78 -1.09 13.92
N ASN A 110 -8.36 -2.34 14.04
CA ASN A 110 -7.55 -2.85 15.15
C ASN A 110 -6.11 -2.32 15.09
N ALA A 111 -5.56 -2.10 13.89
CA ALA A 111 -4.23 -1.58 13.66
C ALA A 111 -4.16 -0.75 12.38
N VAL A 112 -3.25 0.22 12.34
CA VAL A 112 -2.91 1.04 11.18
C VAL A 112 -1.42 0.90 10.93
N LEU A 113 -1.02 0.45 9.74
CA LEU A 113 0.38 0.28 9.37
C LEU A 113 0.79 1.24 8.26
N VAL A 114 1.93 1.91 8.44
CA VAL A 114 2.57 2.72 7.39
C VAL A 114 3.80 1.96 6.89
N LYS A 115 3.76 1.53 5.62
CA LYS A 115 4.82 0.69 5.02
C LYS A 115 5.84 1.53 4.23
N GLY A 116 6.47 2.47 4.92
CA GLY A 116 7.58 3.26 4.40
C GLY A 116 7.20 4.49 3.57
N ASP A 117 8.25 5.25 3.29
CA ASP A 117 8.26 6.59 2.69
C ASP A 117 7.32 7.53 3.44
N LEU A 118 7.64 7.68 4.74
CA LEU A 118 6.97 8.58 5.68
C LEU A 118 7.22 10.03 5.29
N THR A 119 8.43 10.30 4.86
CA THR A 119 8.96 11.62 4.54
C THR A 119 9.44 11.65 3.10
N GLU A 120 9.60 12.85 2.53
CA GLU A 120 10.24 13.00 1.22
C GLU A 120 11.76 12.89 1.29
N ALA A 121 12.40 13.41 2.35
CA ALA A 121 13.86 13.49 2.41
C ALA A 121 14.43 13.14 3.79
N GLY A 122 13.57 12.73 4.73
CA GLY A 122 13.88 12.44 6.13
C GLY A 122 14.42 13.63 6.92
N THR A 123 13.93 14.85 6.71
CA THR A 123 14.27 15.94 7.64
C THR A 123 13.49 15.81 8.95
N ASP A 124 14.04 16.37 10.03
CA ASP A 124 13.39 16.35 11.35
C ASP A 124 11.99 16.98 11.30
N GLU A 125 11.80 18.02 10.49
CA GLU A 125 10.51 18.67 10.28
C GLU A 125 9.50 17.75 9.58
N GLN A 126 9.94 17.00 8.57
CA GLN A 126 9.08 16.06 7.85
C GLN A 126 8.64 14.91 8.74
N PHE A 127 9.56 14.38 9.56
CA PHE A 127 9.24 13.38 10.57
C PHE A 127 8.30 13.93 11.66
N ALA A 128 8.50 15.18 12.09
CA ALA A 128 7.59 15.83 13.04
C ALA A 128 6.18 15.99 12.44
N GLU A 129 6.06 16.36 11.17
CA GLU A 129 4.78 16.46 10.46
C GLU A 129 4.10 15.09 10.34
N PHE A 130 4.85 14.03 10.00
CA PHE A 130 4.33 12.66 10.02
C PHE A 130 3.76 12.28 11.39
N ARG A 131 4.51 12.52 12.47
CA ARG A 131 4.06 12.22 13.84
C ARG A 131 2.79 12.97 14.21
N GLU A 132 2.76 14.28 13.94
CA GLU A 132 1.58 15.12 14.22
C GLU A 132 0.31 14.51 13.60
N HIS A 133 0.40 14.04 12.35
CA HIS A 133 -0.75 13.53 11.62
C HIS A 133 -1.08 12.08 11.98
N TYR A 134 -0.13 11.15 11.92
CA TYR A 134 -0.40 9.72 12.10
C TYR A 134 -0.34 9.26 13.56
N GLU A 135 0.71 9.62 14.31
CA GLU A 135 0.76 9.28 15.75
C GLU A 135 -0.37 10.00 16.50
N GLY A 136 -0.61 11.27 16.17
CA GLY A 136 -1.73 12.04 16.71
C GLY A 136 -3.11 11.47 16.37
N ALA A 137 -3.23 10.76 15.24
CA ALA A 137 -4.49 10.15 14.81
C ALA A 137 -4.77 8.78 15.41
N PHE A 138 -3.74 7.93 15.54
CA PHE A 138 -3.93 6.50 15.79
C PHE A 138 -3.23 5.97 17.04
N ALA A 139 -2.32 6.76 17.64
CA ALA A 139 -1.64 6.44 18.90
C ALA A 139 -1.14 4.99 18.97
N ASP A 140 -1.65 4.20 19.92
CA ASP A 140 -1.24 2.81 20.18
C ASP A 140 -1.64 1.81 19.08
N LYS A 141 -2.46 2.23 18.11
CA LYS A 141 -2.81 1.41 16.94
C LYS A 141 -1.86 1.61 15.75
N LEU A 142 -0.93 2.57 15.81
CA LEU A 142 -0.02 2.88 14.71
C LEU A 142 1.24 2.01 14.78
N PHE A 143 1.58 1.38 13.65
CA PHE A 143 2.85 0.71 13.44
C PHE A 143 3.49 1.20 12.15
N VAL A 144 4.81 1.30 12.14
CA VAL A 144 5.54 2.04 11.10
C VAL A 144 6.78 1.26 10.71
N ALA A 145 7.02 1.13 9.41
CA ALA A 145 8.30 0.78 8.83
C ALA A 145 8.80 1.96 7.99
N ARG A 146 10.12 2.04 7.83
CA ARG A 146 10.78 3.00 6.94
C ARG A 146 10.66 2.57 5.48
N GLY A 147 10.72 3.56 4.60
CA GLY A 147 11.08 3.39 3.20
C GLY A 147 12.45 4.00 2.93
N ASN A 148 12.87 4.03 1.67
CA ASN A 148 14.16 4.58 1.29
C ASN A 148 14.24 6.11 1.50
N HIS A 149 13.14 6.85 1.28
CA HIS A 149 13.13 8.30 1.49
C HIS A 149 13.39 8.71 2.94
N ASP A 150 13.04 7.83 3.88
CA ASP A 150 13.25 8.03 5.31
C ASP A 150 14.72 7.86 5.75
N ALA A 151 15.61 7.40 4.86
CA ALA A 151 17.00 7.11 5.19
C ALA A 151 18.04 7.66 4.20
N TYR A 152 17.65 8.49 3.23
CA TYR A 152 18.58 9.07 2.24
C TYR A 152 19.67 9.96 2.83
N ARG A 153 19.56 10.37 4.10
CA ARG A 153 20.59 11.12 4.84
C ARG A 153 21.15 10.33 6.03
N GLY A 154 20.92 9.02 6.07
CA GLY A 154 21.40 8.13 7.14
C GLY A 154 20.61 8.25 8.44
N GLN A 155 19.35 8.67 8.36
CA GLN A 155 18.46 8.79 9.49
C GLN A 155 18.08 7.41 10.03
N ASN A 156 17.87 7.32 11.34
CA ASN A 156 17.54 6.07 12.04
C ASN A 156 16.17 6.10 12.71
N GLU A 157 15.36 7.10 12.43
CA GLU A 157 14.03 7.22 13.00
C GLU A 157 13.11 6.10 12.48
N PHE A 158 12.37 5.43 13.37
CA PHE A 158 11.56 4.24 13.07
C PHE A 158 12.35 3.01 12.55
N THR A 159 13.66 2.92 12.82
CA THR A 159 14.43 1.72 12.47
C THR A 159 13.95 0.48 13.22
N GLY A 160 13.83 -0.63 12.50
CA GLY A 160 13.66 -1.96 13.08
C GLY A 160 12.38 -2.69 12.70
N ASP A 161 12.40 -4.00 12.96
CA ASP A 161 11.31 -4.91 12.63
C ASP A 161 10.30 -5.03 13.77
N GLN A 162 9.04 -5.27 13.43
CA GLN A 162 7.95 -5.39 14.39
C GLN A 162 7.12 -6.65 14.12
N TRP A 163 6.84 -7.40 15.19
CA TRP A 163 5.89 -8.51 15.18
C TRP A 163 4.60 -8.08 15.88
N ILE A 164 3.51 -8.00 15.12
CA ILE A 164 2.24 -7.46 15.58
C ILE A 164 1.22 -8.61 15.63
N GLN A 165 0.88 -9.05 16.84
CA GLN A 165 -0.13 -10.09 17.04
C GLN A 165 -1.52 -9.47 17.15
N LEU A 166 -2.44 -9.91 16.29
CA LEU A 166 -3.85 -9.54 16.32
C LEU A 166 -4.72 -10.81 16.42
N PRO A 167 -6.01 -10.68 16.76
CA PRO A 167 -6.94 -11.80 16.67
C PRO A 167 -6.98 -12.41 15.26
N GLY A 168 -6.55 -13.67 15.15
CA GLY A 168 -6.61 -14.45 13.91
C GLY A 168 -5.43 -14.26 12.95
N ILE A 169 -4.51 -13.34 13.22
CA ILE A 169 -3.37 -13.08 12.32
C ILE A 169 -2.18 -12.48 13.08
N ALA A 170 -0.98 -12.69 12.56
CA ALA A 170 0.19 -11.89 12.91
C ALA A 170 0.71 -11.13 11.68
N ILE A 171 1.26 -9.93 11.90
CA ILE A 171 1.92 -9.15 10.87
C ILE A 171 3.40 -9.04 11.22
N ALA A 172 4.26 -9.41 10.29
CA ALA A 172 5.69 -9.12 10.38
C ALA A 172 5.97 -7.87 9.54
N LEU A 173 6.10 -6.72 10.19
CA LEU A 173 6.41 -5.45 9.54
C LEU A 173 7.93 -5.26 9.55
N ILE A 174 8.54 -5.34 8.37
CA ILE A 174 10.00 -5.44 8.19
C ILE A 174 10.54 -4.13 7.65
N ASP A 175 11.60 -3.65 8.29
CA ASP A 175 12.40 -2.54 7.80
C ASP A 175 13.32 -3.04 6.70
N THR A 176 12.97 -2.72 5.46
CA THR A 176 13.70 -3.15 4.26
C THR A 176 14.74 -2.13 3.79
N THR A 177 14.91 -1.03 4.53
CA THR A 177 15.69 0.12 4.08
C THR A 177 17.19 -0.11 4.25
N ILE A 178 17.94 0.14 3.18
CA ILE A 178 19.39 0.32 3.24
C ILE A 178 19.66 1.84 3.35
N PRO A 179 20.34 2.32 4.41
CA PRO A 179 20.64 3.74 4.53
C PRO A 179 21.37 4.29 3.30
N LEU A 180 20.96 5.47 2.83
CA LEU A 180 21.50 6.16 1.65
C LEU A 180 21.23 5.49 0.30
N GLU A 181 20.44 4.43 0.23
CA GLU A 181 20.15 3.71 -1.02
C GLU A 181 18.63 3.60 -1.28
N THR A 182 18.26 3.55 -2.56
CA THR A 182 16.88 3.30 -3.00
C THR A 182 16.53 1.82 -2.98
N THR A 183 17.51 0.93 -3.18
CA THR A 183 17.30 -0.51 -3.15
C THR A 183 17.00 -0.98 -1.73
N GLY A 184 16.07 -1.94 -1.61
CA GLY A 184 15.75 -2.58 -0.34
C GLY A 184 16.51 -3.87 -0.11
N ARG A 185 16.71 -4.26 1.15
CA ARG A 185 17.26 -5.58 1.54
C ARG A 185 16.64 -6.06 2.84
N ILE A 186 16.59 -7.37 3.01
CA ILE A 186 16.37 -8.02 4.31
C ILE A 186 17.68 -8.72 4.66
N ASP A 187 18.25 -8.34 5.80
CA ASP A 187 19.55 -8.83 6.24
C ASP A 187 19.47 -10.21 6.92
N PRO A 188 20.57 -10.99 6.95
CA PRO A 188 20.57 -12.30 7.56
C PRO A 188 20.03 -12.33 9.01
N PRO A 189 20.37 -11.39 9.91
CA PRO A 189 19.78 -11.37 11.25
C PRO A 189 18.26 -11.13 11.26
N GLN A 190 17.73 -10.34 10.30
CA GLN A 190 16.28 -10.15 10.16
C GLN A 190 15.62 -11.45 9.69
N PHE A 191 16.25 -12.20 8.77
CA PHE A 191 15.76 -13.52 8.36
C PHE A 191 15.81 -14.56 9.49
N GLU A 192 16.85 -14.53 10.33
CA GLU A 192 16.94 -15.38 11.53
C GLU A 192 15.80 -15.06 12.49
N TRP A 193 15.62 -13.78 12.83
CA TRP A 193 14.51 -13.32 13.67
C TRP A 193 13.14 -13.72 13.09
N LEU A 194 12.93 -13.48 11.79
CA LEU A 194 11.67 -13.79 11.13
C LEU A 194 11.42 -15.31 11.12
N ASN A 195 12.46 -16.12 10.90
CA ASN A 195 12.34 -17.58 10.97
C ASN A 195 11.92 -18.05 12.37
N ASP A 196 12.46 -17.43 13.43
CA ASP A 196 12.09 -17.78 14.81
C ASP A 196 10.64 -17.39 15.13
N GLN A 197 10.20 -16.20 14.73
CA GLN A 197 8.81 -15.78 14.88
C GLN A 197 7.83 -16.69 14.12
N LEU A 198 8.14 -17.00 12.86
CA LEU A 198 7.31 -17.86 12.02
C LEU A 198 7.23 -19.29 12.58
N SER A 199 8.33 -19.82 13.12
CA SER A 199 8.38 -21.15 13.75
C SER A 199 7.53 -21.22 15.03
N ALA A 200 7.39 -20.10 15.74
CA ALA A 200 6.58 -20.01 16.95
C ALA A 200 5.10 -19.64 16.67
N SER A 201 4.79 -19.12 15.47
CA SER A 201 3.45 -18.64 15.15
C SER A 201 2.44 -19.78 15.01
N THR A 202 1.28 -19.60 15.66
CA THR A 202 0.10 -20.48 15.50
C THR A 202 -1.00 -19.85 14.66
N THR A 203 -0.77 -18.65 14.13
CA THR A 203 -1.71 -17.91 13.28
C THR A 203 -1.12 -17.71 11.88
N PRO A 204 -1.96 -17.49 10.86
CA PRO A 204 -1.50 -16.98 9.57
C PRO A 204 -0.69 -15.69 9.74
N VAL A 205 0.25 -15.47 8.83
CA VAL A 205 1.20 -14.37 8.86
C VAL A 205 1.21 -13.66 7.51
N ILE A 206 1.06 -12.34 7.54
CA ILE A 206 1.38 -11.48 6.39
C ILE A 206 2.69 -10.77 6.71
N ILE A 207 3.65 -10.87 5.79
CA ILE A 207 4.89 -10.09 5.88
C ILE A 207 4.66 -8.79 5.10
N MET A 208 5.00 -7.66 5.71
CA MET A 208 4.84 -6.34 5.11
C MET A 208 6.20 -5.63 5.12
N GLY A 209 6.56 -5.02 4.01
CA GLY A 209 7.76 -4.19 3.89
C GLY A 209 7.50 -2.98 3.00
N HIS A 210 8.52 -2.18 2.75
CA HIS A 210 8.38 -1.05 1.83
C HIS A 210 8.64 -1.48 0.37
N HIS A 211 9.78 -2.14 0.13
CA HIS A 211 10.24 -2.47 -1.22
C HIS A 211 9.58 -3.73 -1.79
N GLN A 212 9.02 -3.66 -3.00
CA GLN A 212 8.42 -4.78 -3.71
C GLN A 212 9.43 -5.88 -4.05
N GLN A 213 8.99 -7.13 -3.98
CA GLN A 213 9.83 -8.28 -4.30
C GLN A 213 10.28 -8.28 -5.77
N TRP A 214 11.53 -8.68 -6.01
CA TRP A 214 11.98 -9.16 -7.31
C TRP A 214 11.41 -10.55 -7.59
N ILE A 215 10.67 -10.72 -8.69
CA ILE A 215 10.06 -12.01 -9.09
C ILE A 215 10.78 -12.60 -10.31
N GLU A 216 11.05 -11.76 -11.30
CA GLU A 216 11.61 -12.15 -12.58
C GLU A 216 12.34 -10.95 -13.22
N GLY A 217 13.09 -11.23 -14.29
CA GLY A 217 13.83 -10.22 -15.06
C GLY A 217 15.33 -10.27 -14.80
N LYS A 218 16.03 -9.17 -15.09
CA LYS A 218 17.47 -9.08 -14.90
C LYS A 218 17.79 -8.91 -13.41
N ARG A 219 18.59 -9.81 -12.85
CA ARG A 219 19.16 -9.63 -11.50
C ARG A 219 20.15 -8.47 -11.51
N SER A 220 20.06 -7.61 -10.50
CA SER A 220 20.88 -6.40 -10.36
C SER A 220 21.00 -6.05 -8.89
N ASP A 221 22.20 -5.66 -8.46
CA ASP A 221 22.45 -5.19 -7.10
C ASP A 221 21.71 -3.87 -6.84
N ASN A 222 21.52 -3.06 -7.88
CA ASN A 222 20.74 -1.81 -7.85
C ASN A 222 19.30 -2.03 -8.33
N TYR A 223 18.68 -3.18 -8.06
CA TYR A 223 17.28 -3.37 -8.39
C TYR A 223 16.43 -2.37 -7.58
N PHE A 224 15.48 -1.71 -8.23
CA PHE A 224 14.68 -0.64 -7.63
C PHE A 224 13.94 -1.10 -6.36
N GLY A 225 13.42 -2.33 -6.33
CA GLY A 225 12.74 -2.89 -5.16
C GLY A 225 13.66 -3.67 -4.21
N LEU A 226 13.10 -4.71 -3.61
CA LEU A 226 13.82 -5.61 -2.72
C LEU A 226 14.85 -6.42 -3.51
N HIS A 227 16.11 -6.38 -3.07
CA HIS A 227 17.24 -7.04 -3.69
C HIS A 227 16.90 -8.49 -4.10
N PRO A 228 17.34 -8.97 -5.29
CA PRO A 228 17.00 -10.31 -5.77
C PRO A 228 17.35 -11.44 -4.80
N ASP A 229 18.47 -11.34 -4.08
CA ASP A 229 18.85 -12.36 -3.09
C ASP A 229 17.92 -12.37 -1.87
N SER A 230 17.53 -11.19 -1.36
CA SER A 230 16.53 -11.09 -0.28
C SER A 230 15.16 -11.57 -0.76
N SER A 231 14.81 -11.28 -2.01
CA SER A 231 13.57 -11.75 -2.64
C SER A 231 13.52 -13.28 -2.74
N ASP A 232 14.61 -13.93 -3.16
CA ASP A 232 14.69 -15.38 -3.21
C ASP A 232 14.70 -16.03 -1.82
N ALA A 233 15.37 -15.40 -0.85
CA ALA A 233 15.40 -15.85 0.53
C ALA A 233 14.01 -15.75 1.19
N LEU A 234 13.27 -14.67 0.92
CA LEU A 234 11.89 -14.47 1.36
C LEU A 234 10.95 -15.55 0.77
N ASP A 235 11.07 -15.84 -0.53
CA ASP A 235 10.29 -16.91 -1.16
C ASP A 235 10.64 -18.28 -0.57
N ALA A 236 11.94 -18.56 -0.38
CA ALA A 236 12.39 -19.77 0.27
C ALA A 236 11.88 -19.91 1.71
N LEU A 237 11.74 -18.80 2.44
CA LEU A 237 11.18 -18.76 3.79
C LEU A 237 9.69 -19.10 3.76
N ALA A 238 8.92 -18.52 2.83
CA ALA A 238 7.49 -18.81 2.63
C ALA A 238 7.19 -20.24 2.15
N VAL A 239 8.17 -20.93 1.53
CA VAL A 239 8.09 -22.38 1.27
C VAL A 239 8.18 -23.17 2.58
N ARG A 240 9.07 -22.78 3.50
CA ARG A 240 9.28 -23.49 4.78
C ARG A 240 8.15 -23.26 5.78
N HIS A 241 7.53 -22.09 5.72
CA HIS A 241 6.52 -21.63 6.68
C HIS A 241 5.19 -21.44 5.99
N ALA A 242 4.35 -22.48 6.01
CA ALA A 242 3.02 -22.45 5.39
C ALA A 242 2.11 -21.36 6.00
N CYS A 243 2.34 -20.97 7.26
CA CYS A 243 1.63 -19.87 7.90
C CYS A 243 1.81 -18.52 7.18
N VAL A 244 2.85 -18.33 6.36
CA VAL A 244 3.01 -17.13 5.53
C VAL A 244 2.05 -17.19 4.34
N ILE A 245 1.11 -16.25 4.29
CA ILE A 245 0.05 -16.21 3.28
C ILE A 245 0.23 -15.11 2.22
N ALA A 246 1.04 -14.08 2.49
CA ALA A 246 1.36 -13.00 1.53
C ALA A 246 2.60 -12.19 1.93
N TYR A 247 3.22 -11.54 0.94
CA TYR A 247 4.12 -10.40 1.14
C TYR A 247 3.47 -9.14 0.54
N THR A 248 3.44 -8.03 1.27
CA THR A 248 2.85 -6.76 0.79
C THR A 248 3.84 -5.60 0.92
N ALA A 249 3.82 -4.70 -0.08
CA ALA A 249 4.78 -3.63 -0.25
C ALA A 249 4.14 -2.34 -0.80
N GLY A 250 4.84 -1.20 -0.60
CA GLY A 250 4.56 0.09 -1.23
C GLY A 250 5.55 0.37 -2.35
N HIS A 251 6.21 1.54 -2.31
CA HIS A 251 7.40 1.97 -3.07
C HIS A 251 7.18 2.22 -4.56
N THR A 252 6.38 1.38 -5.21
CA THR A 252 6.15 1.45 -6.67
C THR A 252 5.04 2.42 -7.07
N HIS A 253 4.29 2.91 -6.09
CA HIS A 253 3.09 3.74 -6.22
C HIS A 253 1.97 3.12 -7.07
N ARG A 254 2.04 1.81 -7.36
CA ARG A 254 1.03 1.09 -8.13
C ARG A 254 0.42 -0.07 -7.37
N HIS A 255 -0.73 -0.51 -7.88
CA HIS A 255 -1.30 -1.81 -7.53
C HIS A 255 -0.81 -2.91 -8.45
N ARG A 256 -0.29 -3.99 -7.87
CA ARG A 256 0.08 -5.18 -8.64
C ARG A 256 0.15 -6.42 -7.75
N VAL A 257 -0.41 -7.52 -8.21
CA VAL A 257 -0.26 -8.83 -7.58
C VAL A 257 0.51 -9.75 -8.51
N ARG A 258 1.62 -10.28 -7.99
CA ARG A 258 2.40 -11.35 -8.64
C ARG A 258 2.48 -12.54 -7.71
N ARG A 259 2.87 -13.69 -8.23
CA ARG A 259 3.04 -14.93 -7.45
C ARG A 259 4.51 -15.21 -7.27
N MET A 260 4.92 -15.47 -6.03
CA MET A 260 6.28 -15.93 -5.73
C MET A 260 6.54 -17.27 -6.44
N PRO A 261 7.66 -17.43 -7.16
CA PRO A 261 7.87 -18.56 -8.06
C PRO A 261 7.95 -19.92 -7.34
N ARG A 262 8.41 -19.97 -6.08
CA ARG A 262 8.57 -21.23 -5.34
C ARG A 262 7.41 -21.51 -4.39
N SER A 263 7.03 -20.53 -3.57
CA SER A 263 5.97 -20.68 -2.55
C SER A 263 4.56 -20.50 -3.10
N GLY A 264 4.40 -19.78 -4.22
CA GLY A 264 3.10 -19.46 -4.81
C GLY A 264 2.26 -18.45 -4.03
N ILE A 265 2.76 -17.90 -2.92
CA ILE A 265 2.06 -16.84 -2.20
C ILE A 265 2.08 -15.55 -3.03
N PRO A 266 1.07 -14.68 -2.89
CA PRO A 266 1.06 -13.40 -3.57
C PRO A 266 2.14 -12.47 -2.99
N SER A 267 2.88 -11.83 -3.90
CA SER A 267 3.64 -10.60 -3.65
C SER A 267 2.79 -9.44 -4.16
N ILE A 268 2.43 -8.53 -3.26
CA ILE A 268 1.42 -7.49 -3.47
C ILE A 268 2.07 -6.12 -3.37
N GLU A 269 1.86 -5.30 -4.40
CA GLU A 269 2.20 -3.88 -4.43
C GLU A 269 0.90 -3.08 -4.21
N ILE A 270 0.92 -2.11 -3.30
CA ILE A 270 -0.20 -1.21 -3.02
C ILE A 270 0.19 0.21 -3.44
N GLY A 271 -0.70 0.87 -4.19
CA GLY A 271 -0.56 2.26 -4.62
C GLY A 271 -0.36 3.24 -3.47
N CYS A 272 0.29 4.37 -3.76
CA CYS A 272 0.64 5.37 -2.78
C CYS A 272 -0.58 6.14 -2.25
N VAL A 273 -0.38 6.87 -1.15
CA VAL A 273 -1.34 7.89 -0.68
C VAL A 273 -1.19 9.19 -1.46
N LYS A 274 0.04 9.62 -1.76
CA LYS A 274 0.34 11.02 -2.15
C LYS A 274 -0.17 11.46 -3.52
N ASP A 275 -0.35 10.55 -4.47
CA ASP A 275 -0.70 10.87 -5.86
C ASP A 275 -1.75 9.90 -6.43
N PHE A 276 -1.93 9.83 -7.75
CA PHE A 276 -2.97 9.01 -8.36
C PHE A 276 -2.68 7.50 -8.20
N PRO A 277 -3.66 6.65 -7.80
CA PRO A 277 -5.07 6.95 -7.55
C PRO A 277 -5.38 7.55 -6.16
N GLY A 278 -4.44 7.48 -5.23
CA GLY A 278 -4.54 8.01 -3.88
C GLY A 278 -5.29 7.02 -3.01
N THR A 279 -4.57 6.04 -2.45
CA THR A 279 -5.22 4.85 -1.87
C THR A 279 -4.69 4.47 -0.49
N TRP A 280 -5.52 3.72 0.21
CA TRP A 280 -5.15 2.94 1.39
C TRP A 280 -5.76 1.54 1.26
N ALA A 281 -5.25 0.55 1.98
CA ALA A 281 -5.75 -0.83 1.93
C ALA A 281 -6.35 -1.27 3.27
N GLU A 282 -7.50 -1.93 3.20
CA GLU A 282 -8.17 -2.62 4.30
C GLU A 282 -7.89 -4.13 4.21
N TYR A 283 -7.61 -4.77 5.34
CA TYR A 283 -7.53 -6.22 5.47
C TYR A 283 -8.56 -6.68 6.50
N ARG A 284 -9.57 -7.43 6.05
CA ARG A 284 -10.58 -8.07 6.89
C ARG A 284 -10.15 -9.51 7.17
N VAL A 285 -9.81 -9.79 8.41
CA VAL A 285 -9.31 -11.09 8.86
C VAL A 285 -10.48 -11.92 9.35
N TYR A 286 -10.83 -12.98 8.63
CA TYR A 286 -11.82 -13.96 9.04
C TYR A 286 -11.16 -15.26 9.48
N GLU A 287 -11.91 -16.15 10.13
CA GLU A 287 -11.44 -17.50 10.48
C GLU A 287 -11.00 -18.31 9.24
N GLY A 288 -11.65 -18.11 8.08
CA GLY A 288 -11.36 -18.88 6.86
C GLY A 288 -10.38 -18.26 5.87
N ALA A 289 -10.20 -16.93 5.86
CA ALA A 289 -9.31 -16.22 4.93
C ALA A 289 -9.13 -14.74 5.35
N VAL A 290 -8.18 -14.06 4.70
CA VAL A 290 -8.06 -12.59 4.78
C VAL A 290 -8.55 -11.98 3.48
N MET A 291 -9.43 -10.99 3.54
CA MET A 291 -9.84 -10.20 2.39
C MET A 291 -9.07 -8.89 2.37
N GLN A 292 -8.35 -8.62 1.28
CA GLN A 292 -7.75 -7.33 1.02
C GLN A 292 -8.70 -6.50 0.15
N VAL A 293 -8.93 -5.24 0.54
CA VAL A 293 -9.76 -4.28 -0.19
C VAL A 293 -9.01 -2.95 -0.24
N VAL A 294 -8.57 -2.54 -1.42
CA VAL A 294 -8.00 -1.19 -1.62
C VAL A 294 -9.12 -0.17 -1.79
N HIS A 295 -9.00 0.93 -1.06
CA HIS A 295 -9.91 2.07 -1.12
C HIS A 295 -9.21 3.26 -1.75
N ARG A 296 -9.86 3.89 -2.73
CA ARG A 296 -9.46 5.19 -3.25
C ARG A 296 -9.99 6.30 -2.33
N ILE A 297 -9.10 7.17 -1.86
CA ILE A 297 -9.43 8.29 -0.98
C ILE A 297 -10.42 9.20 -1.72
N SER A 298 -11.56 9.43 -1.10
CA SER A 298 -12.74 9.99 -1.74
C SER A 298 -13.18 11.33 -1.16
N SER A 299 -12.37 11.95 -0.30
CA SER A 299 -12.62 13.33 0.12
C SER A 299 -12.48 14.28 -1.09
N PRO A 300 -13.30 15.34 -1.19
CA PRO A 300 -13.28 16.24 -2.36
C PRO A 300 -11.90 16.82 -2.68
N ASP A 301 -11.15 17.25 -1.65
CA ASP A 301 -9.83 17.86 -1.84
C ASP A 301 -8.79 16.83 -2.30
N ALA A 302 -8.83 15.60 -1.77
CA ALA A 302 -7.94 14.52 -2.19
C ALA A 302 -8.24 14.05 -3.62
N LEU A 303 -9.51 13.94 -4.00
CA LEU A 303 -9.89 13.67 -5.39
C LEU A 303 -9.48 14.82 -6.31
N SER A 304 -9.65 16.08 -5.87
CA SER A 304 -9.19 17.23 -6.64
C SER A 304 -7.70 17.17 -6.96
N TRP A 305 -6.86 16.84 -5.98
CA TRP A 305 -5.42 16.68 -6.19
C TRP A 305 -5.07 15.43 -7.02
N SER A 306 -5.54 14.24 -6.60
CA SER A 306 -5.15 12.97 -7.24
C SER A 306 -5.58 12.89 -8.70
N GLU A 307 -6.71 13.49 -9.08
CA GLU A 307 -7.14 13.56 -10.48
C GLU A 307 -6.16 14.36 -11.36
N ARG A 308 -5.48 15.38 -10.81
CA ARG A 308 -4.44 16.12 -11.56
C ARG A 308 -3.22 15.24 -11.82
N CYS A 309 -2.98 14.24 -10.97
CA CYS A 309 -1.83 13.34 -11.05
C CYS A 309 -2.01 12.17 -12.03
N ARG A 310 -3.17 12.01 -12.68
CA ARG A 310 -3.40 10.91 -13.65
C ARG A 310 -2.38 10.88 -14.79
N HIS A 311 -1.89 12.05 -15.19
CA HIS A 311 -1.01 12.23 -16.34
C HIS A 311 0.46 12.34 -15.95
N LEU A 312 0.81 12.04 -14.69
CA LEU A 312 2.23 12.02 -14.29
C LEU A 312 3.02 11.13 -15.25
N TYR A 313 4.24 11.56 -15.54
CA TYR A 313 5.19 10.86 -16.40
C TYR A 313 4.80 10.65 -17.88
N GLU A 314 3.75 11.30 -18.39
CA GLU A 314 3.37 11.19 -19.80
C GLU A 314 4.46 11.71 -20.76
N ASP A 315 5.25 12.72 -20.36
CA ASP A 315 6.38 13.21 -21.16
C ASP A 315 7.51 12.17 -21.29
N PHE A 316 7.52 11.17 -20.40
CA PHE A 316 8.41 10.00 -20.49
C PHE A 316 7.80 8.84 -21.30
N GLY A 317 6.59 9.04 -21.85
CA GLY A 317 5.86 8.00 -22.58
C GLY A 317 5.22 6.95 -21.67
N THR A 318 5.03 7.25 -20.38
CA THR A 318 4.40 6.34 -19.41
C THR A 318 2.92 6.68 -19.27
N ASP A 319 2.06 5.68 -19.47
CA ASP A 319 0.66 5.75 -19.05
C ASP A 319 0.57 5.47 -17.55
N TYR A 320 0.70 6.54 -16.74
CA TYR A 320 0.73 6.41 -15.29
C TYR A 320 -0.61 6.00 -14.71
N GLU A 321 -1.72 6.42 -15.31
CA GLU A 321 -3.06 5.99 -14.90
C GLU A 321 -3.17 4.46 -14.93
N SER A 322 -2.87 3.84 -16.07
CA SER A 322 -2.87 2.38 -16.19
C SER A 322 -1.82 1.72 -15.29
N TYR A 323 -0.63 2.32 -15.18
CA TYR A 323 0.46 1.80 -14.34
C TYR A 323 0.07 1.76 -12.87
N ALA A 324 -0.47 2.85 -12.33
CA ALA A 324 -0.75 3.03 -10.92
C ALA A 324 -2.03 2.30 -10.49
N LEU A 325 -3.09 2.38 -11.31
CA LEU A 325 -4.40 1.82 -10.96
C LEU A 325 -4.39 0.29 -10.90
N GLY A 326 -3.72 -0.37 -11.86
CA GLY A 326 -3.73 -1.84 -11.97
C GLY A 326 -5.12 -2.43 -12.25
N THR A 327 -5.27 -3.75 -12.13
CA THR A 327 -6.56 -4.43 -12.28
C THR A 327 -7.36 -4.42 -10.97
N LEU A 328 -8.66 -4.71 -11.04
CA LEU A 328 -9.48 -4.83 -9.83
C LEU A 328 -8.97 -5.96 -8.93
N GLU A 329 -8.49 -7.05 -9.52
CA GLU A 329 -7.92 -8.21 -8.83
C GLU A 329 -6.55 -7.92 -8.18
N ASP A 330 -5.83 -6.90 -8.65
CA ASP A 330 -4.62 -6.41 -7.97
C ASP A 330 -4.97 -5.63 -6.69
N ARG A 331 -6.17 -5.04 -6.64
CA ARG A 331 -6.65 -4.15 -5.58
C ARG A 331 -7.47 -4.88 -4.52
N CYS A 332 -8.36 -5.77 -4.96
CA CYS A 332 -9.38 -6.40 -4.13
C CYS A 332 -9.38 -7.92 -4.34
N LEU A 333 -8.98 -8.68 -3.31
CA LEU A 333 -8.78 -10.11 -3.42
C LEU A 333 -8.92 -10.86 -2.09
N ILE A 334 -9.13 -12.17 -2.19
CA ILE A 334 -9.09 -13.09 -1.05
C ILE A 334 -7.70 -13.74 -0.97
N LEU A 335 -7.07 -13.64 0.19
CA LEU A 335 -5.86 -14.31 0.58
C LEU A 335 -6.24 -15.58 1.37
N PRO A 336 -6.20 -16.76 0.73
CA PRO A 336 -6.56 -18.00 1.41
C PRO A 336 -5.53 -18.33 2.49
N LEU A 337 -6.00 -18.92 3.59
CA LEU A 337 -5.12 -19.56 4.55
C LEU A 337 -4.54 -20.84 3.93
N ARG A 338 -3.36 -21.27 4.39
CA ARG A 338 -2.58 -22.38 3.80
C ARG A 338 -2.43 -23.55 4.76
#